data_AF-A0A2N2LET9-F1
#
_entry.id   AF-A0A2N2LET9-F1
#
_cell.length_a   1.000
_cell.length_b   1.000
_cell.length_c   1.000
_cell.angle_alpha   90.00
_cell.angle_beta   90.00
_cell.angle_gamma   90.00
#
_symmetry.space_group_name_H-M   'P 1'
#
loop_
_entity.id
_entity.type
_entity.pdbx_description
1 polymer ?
#
loop_
_entity_poly.entity_id
_entity_poly.type
_entity_poly.pdbx_seq_one_letter_code
_entity_poly.pdbx_strand_id
1 'polypeptide(L)'
;MSKNKYKVLDPIDPLDAKSIGDHEKTNLLLNGYRPYQTEDGTIKWLTVEQRSYKLMQSSKQSLFSGLSFRLPKKKKHRRRRGSPVKKFIRSYVVFALLMTLVATAIILTLKYFYLIF
;
A
#
# COMPACT_ATOMS: atom_id res chain seq x y z
N MET A 1 -9.37 -6.75 -4.04
CA MET A 1 -8.66 -7.58 -5.05
C MET A 1 -8.26 -8.90 -4.41
N SER A 2 -9.04 -9.95 -4.66
CA SER A 2 -8.71 -11.31 -4.22
C SER A 2 -7.54 -11.82 -5.06
N LYS A 3 -6.43 -12.19 -4.42
CA LYS A 3 -5.34 -12.89 -5.09
C LYS A 3 -5.73 -14.36 -5.11
N ASN A 4 -6.43 -14.82 -6.15
CA ASN A 4 -6.63 -16.25 -6.37
C ASN A 4 -5.26 -16.89 -6.61
N LYS A 5 -4.69 -17.44 -5.55
CA LYS A 5 -3.44 -18.19 -5.57
C LYS A 5 -3.82 -19.59 -6.00
N TYR A 6 -3.42 -19.96 -7.20
CA TYR A 6 -3.60 -21.30 -7.71
C TYR A 6 -2.23 -21.85 -8.08
N LYS A 7 -1.97 -23.10 -7.69
CA LYS A 7 -0.74 -23.79 -8.02
C LYS A 7 -0.91 -24.44 -9.39
N VAL A 8 0.07 -24.19 -10.25
CA VAL A 8 0.13 -24.76 -11.60
C VAL A 8 0.89 -26.07 -11.50
N LEU A 9 0.27 -27.16 -11.94
CA LEU A 9 0.82 -28.50 -11.98
C LEU A 9 1.51 -28.75 -13.34
N ASP A 10 1.50 -30.01 -13.77
CA ASP A 10 2.17 -30.48 -14.97
C ASP A 10 1.42 -30.08 -16.26
N PRO A 11 2.14 -29.98 -17.39
CA PRO A 11 1.55 -29.74 -18.69
C PRO A 11 0.57 -30.86 -19.03
N ILE A 12 -0.61 -30.49 -19.54
CA ILE A 12 -1.60 -31.44 -20.07
C ILE A 12 -1.53 -31.40 -21.60
N ASP A 13 -1.90 -32.49 -22.25
CA ASP A 13 -2.08 -32.49 -23.70
C ASP A 13 -3.23 -31.55 -24.13
N PRO A 14 -3.03 -30.75 -25.19
CA PRO A 14 -4.03 -29.78 -25.63
C PRO A 14 -5.33 -30.41 -26.15
N LEU A 15 -5.31 -31.71 -26.50
CA LEU A 15 -6.52 -32.46 -26.86
C LEU A 15 -7.44 -32.71 -25.67
N ASP A 16 -6.88 -32.95 -24.48
CA ASP A 16 -7.64 -33.20 -23.25
C ASP A 16 -8.17 -31.91 -22.60
N ALA A 17 -7.75 -30.75 -23.11
CA ALA A 17 -8.25 -29.46 -22.68
C ALA A 17 -9.67 -29.17 -23.19
N LYS A 18 -10.69 -29.83 -22.62
CA LYS A 18 -12.12 -29.65 -22.96
C LYS A 18 -12.70 -28.27 -22.63
N SER A 19 -11.91 -27.35 -22.06
CA SER A 19 -12.42 -26.05 -21.59
C SER A 19 -12.64 -25.01 -22.69
N ILE A 20 -12.13 -25.23 -23.91
CA ILE A 20 -12.06 -24.23 -24.98
C ILE A 20 -12.42 -24.88 -26.34
N GLY A 21 -12.98 -24.11 -27.28
CA GLY A 21 -13.28 -24.58 -28.64
C GLY A 21 -12.02 -24.79 -29.49
N ASP A 22 -12.06 -25.69 -30.49
CA ASP A 22 -10.85 -26.14 -31.18
C ASP A 22 -10.11 -25.03 -31.95
N HIS A 23 -10.82 -24.04 -32.49
CA HIS A 23 -10.22 -22.87 -33.15
C HIS A 23 -9.47 -21.95 -32.16
N GLU A 24 -9.95 -21.84 -30.93
CA GLU A 24 -9.28 -21.04 -29.90
C GLU A 24 -8.03 -21.77 -29.40
N LYS A 25 -8.07 -23.11 -29.30
CA LYS A 25 -6.89 -23.92 -28.95
C LYS A 25 -5.76 -23.72 -29.97
N THR A 26 -6.06 -23.77 -31.26
CA THR A 26 -5.03 -23.59 -32.30
C THR A 26 -4.42 -22.20 -32.25
N ASN A 27 -5.25 -21.15 -32.07
CA ASN A 27 -4.75 -19.79 -31.89
C ASN A 27 -3.86 -19.63 -30.66
N LEU A 28 -4.22 -20.26 -29.54
CA LEU A 28 -3.43 -20.23 -28.31
C LEU A 28 -2.09 -20.95 -28.49
N LEU A 29 -2.10 -22.12 -29.15
CA LEU A 29 -0.89 -22.88 -29.47
C LEU A 29 0.06 -22.09 -30.38
N LEU A 30 -0.48 -21.43 -31.42
CA LEU A 30 0.30 -20.55 -32.31
C LEU A 30 0.96 -19.39 -31.55
N ASN A 31 0.26 -18.84 -30.55
CA ASN A 31 0.77 -17.79 -29.68
C ASN A 31 1.71 -18.30 -28.58
N GLY A 32 2.07 -19.59 -28.58
CA GLY A 32 3.00 -20.19 -27.61
C GLY A 32 2.39 -20.48 -26.23
N TYR A 33 1.06 -20.45 -26.11
CA TYR A 33 0.37 -20.86 -24.88
C TYR A 33 0.26 -22.38 -24.81
N ARG A 34 0.42 -22.92 -23.61
CA ARG A 34 0.25 -24.35 -23.32
C ARG A 34 -0.77 -24.53 -22.20
N PRO A 35 -1.58 -25.60 -22.25
CA PRO A 35 -2.52 -25.91 -21.18
C PRO A 35 -1.81 -26.53 -19.99
N TYR A 36 -2.14 -26.06 -18.79
CA TYR A 36 -1.65 -26.59 -17.54
C TYR A 36 -2.81 -26.91 -16.61
N GLN A 37 -2.66 -27.98 -15.84
CA GLN A 37 -3.63 -28.29 -14.79
C GLN A 37 -3.38 -27.42 -13.57
N THR A 38 -4.46 -27.01 -12.94
CA THR A 38 -4.46 -26.34 -11.64
C THR A 38 -4.81 -27.35 -10.55
N GLU A 39 -4.41 -27.11 -9.29
CA GLU A 39 -4.86 -27.91 -8.13
C GLU A 39 -6.39 -28.05 -8.04
N ASP A 40 -7.14 -27.03 -8.46
CA ASP A 40 -8.61 -27.04 -8.47
C ASP A 40 -9.21 -27.90 -9.61
N GLY A 41 -8.38 -28.65 -10.36
CA GLY A 41 -8.79 -29.42 -11.54
C GLY A 41 -9.11 -28.57 -12.78
N THR A 42 -8.94 -27.25 -12.70
CA THR A 42 -9.19 -26.33 -13.83
C THR A 42 -7.98 -26.24 -14.76
N ILE A 43 -8.25 -26.10 -16.06
CA ILE A 43 -7.21 -25.99 -17.09
C ILE A 43 -6.97 -24.52 -17.40
N LYS A 44 -5.70 -24.11 -17.32
CA LYS A 44 -5.28 -22.74 -17.64
C LYS A 44 -4.22 -22.73 -18.72
N TRP A 45 -4.43 -21.85 -19.68
CA TRP A 45 -3.50 -21.61 -20.78
C TRP A 45 -2.51 -20.54 -20.35
N LEU A 46 -1.23 -20.89 -20.32
CA LEU A 46 -0.15 -20.00 -19.89
C LEU A 46 1.04 -20.14 -20.85
N THR A 47 1.82 -19.07 -20.99
CA THR A 47 3.12 -19.16 -21.65
C THR A 47 4.17 -19.76 -20.70
N VAL A 48 5.28 -20.25 -21.25
CA VAL A 48 6.42 -20.77 -20.47
C VAL A 48 6.94 -19.72 -19.48
N GLU A 49 7.01 -18.47 -19.91
CA GLU A 49 7.44 -17.34 -19.07
C GLU A 49 6.48 -17.10 -17.91
N GLN A 50 5.16 -17.05 -18.17
CA GLN A 50 4.15 -16.87 -17.14
C GLN A 50 4.14 -18.01 -16.12
N ARG A 51 4.39 -19.25 -16.57
CA ARG A 51 4.58 -20.41 -15.69
C ARG A 51 5.80 -20.22 -14.80
N SER A 52 6.95 -19.85 -15.38
CA SER A 52 8.19 -19.65 -14.63
C SER A 52 8.04 -18.57 -13.55
N TYR A 53 7.36 -17.46 -13.88
CA TYR A 53 7.07 -16.39 -12.94
C TYR A 53 6.18 -16.85 -11.79
N LYS A 54 5.15 -17.65 -12.07
CA LYS A 54 4.27 -18.24 -11.06
C LYS A 54 4.99 -19.23 -10.15
N LEU A 55 5.86 -20.09 -10.71
CA LEU A 55 6.68 -21.03 -9.95
C LEU A 55 7.64 -20.28 -9.01
N MET A 56 8.31 -19.24 -9.51
CA MET A 56 9.17 -18.37 -8.69
C MET A 56 8.41 -17.62 -7.59
N GLN A 57 7.19 -17.16 -7.87
CA GLN A 57 6.37 -16.48 -6.86
C GLN A 57 5.87 -17.44 -5.77
N SER A 58 5.56 -18.68 -6.15
CA SER A 58 5.18 -19.76 -5.23
C SER A 58 6.35 -20.15 -4.32
N SER A 59 7.55 -20.33 -4.87
CA SER A 59 8.75 -20.69 -4.09
C SER A 59 9.19 -19.59 -3.13
N LYS A 60 9.09 -18.32 -3.53
CA LYS A 60 9.35 -17.17 -2.65
C LYS A 60 8.38 -17.11 -1.46
N GLN A 61 7.15 -17.61 -1.58
CA GLN A 61 6.24 -17.66 -0.43
C GLN A 61 6.63 -18.74 0.59
N SER A 62 7.22 -19.86 0.15
CA SER A 62 7.64 -20.94 1.05
C SER A 62 8.86 -20.57 1.88
N LEU A 63 9.91 -19.98 1.28
CA LEU A 63 11.13 -19.65 2.01
C LEU A 63 10.95 -18.54 3.06
N PHE A 64 9.94 -17.68 2.88
CA PHE A 64 9.61 -16.60 3.82
C PHE A 64 8.35 -16.89 4.67
N SER A 65 7.73 -18.07 4.56
CA SER A 65 6.55 -18.42 5.37
C SER A 65 6.91 -18.79 6.81
N GLY A 66 8.09 -19.38 7.03
CA GLY A 66 8.60 -19.74 8.36
C GLY A 66 9.25 -18.57 9.10
N LEU A 67 9.83 -17.61 8.35
CA LEU A 67 10.37 -16.39 8.91
C LEU A 67 9.27 -15.33 9.06
N SER A 68 8.23 -15.66 9.83
CA SER A 68 7.35 -14.66 10.39
C SER A 68 8.09 -13.88 11.48
N PHE A 69 9.17 -13.19 11.12
CA PHE A 69 9.43 -11.92 11.78
C PHE A 69 8.13 -11.16 11.61
N ARG A 70 7.37 -11.06 12.69
CA ARG A 70 6.36 -10.04 12.88
C ARG A 70 7.12 -8.72 12.84
N LEU A 71 7.65 -8.33 11.66
CA LEU A 71 8.00 -6.96 11.41
C LEU A 71 6.70 -6.24 11.72
N PRO A 72 6.65 -5.42 12.79
CA PRO A 72 5.44 -4.68 13.08
C PRO A 72 5.14 -3.97 11.77
N LYS A 73 4.00 -4.32 11.14
CA LYS A 73 3.51 -3.62 9.95
C LYS A 73 3.76 -2.17 10.27
N LYS A 74 4.70 -1.52 9.56
CA LYS A 74 4.96 -0.09 9.75
C LYS A 74 3.61 0.52 9.48
N LYS A 75 2.83 0.77 10.54
CA LYS A 75 1.50 1.37 10.46
C LYS A 75 1.83 2.64 9.74
N LYS A 76 1.44 2.74 8.46
CA LYS A 76 1.65 3.92 7.63
C LYS A 76 1.23 5.05 8.53
N HIS A 77 2.20 5.81 9.04
CA HIS A 77 1.98 6.72 10.14
C HIS A 77 1.05 7.75 9.54
N ARG A 78 -0.25 7.54 9.73
CA ARG A 78 -1.30 8.36 9.16
C ARG A 78 -1.08 9.64 9.92
N ARG A 79 -0.31 10.57 9.32
CA ARG A 79 0.01 11.87 9.89
C ARG A 79 -1.34 12.41 10.30
N ARG A 80 -1.67 12.29 11.59
CA ARG A 80 -2.89 12.85 12.14
C ARG A 80 -2.69 14.31 11.85
N ARG A 81 -3.39 14.84 10.84
CA ARG A 81 -3.41 16.28 10.58
C ARG A 81 -3.82 16.86 11.93
N GLY A 82 -2.86 17.45 12.64
CA GLY A 82 -3.12 17.99 13.97
C GLY A 82 -4.31 18.93 13.88
N SER A 83 -5.13 18.98 14.93
CA SER A 83 -6.29 19.87 14.97
C SER A 83 -5.87 21.26 14.45
N PRO A 84 -6.61 21.84 13.48
CA PRO A 84 -6.24 23.12 12.88
C PRO A 84 -6.02 24.17 13.97
N VAL A 85 -6.83 24.17 15.03
CA VAL A 85 -6.71 25.05 16.20
C VAL A 85 -5.34 24.99 16.86
N LYS A 86 -4.75 23.79 17.02
CA LYS A 86 -3.39 23.65 17.60
C LYS A 86 -2.31 24.25 16.70
N LYS A 87 -2.53 24.22 15.38
CA LYS A 87 -1.61 24.84 14.41
C LYS A 87 -1.72 26.37 14.45
N PHE A 88 -2.94 26.90 14.57
CA PHE A 88 -3.20 28.33 14.76
C PHE A 88 -2.54 28.83 16.05
N ILE A 89 -2.81 28.21 17.20
CA ILE A 89 -2.20 28.65 18.46
C ILE A 89 -0.68 28.70 18.34
N ARG A 90 -0.05 27.64 17.79
CA ARG A 90 1.41 27.58 17.62
C ARG A 90 1.97 28.69 16.71
N SER A 91 1.25 29.10 15.66
CA SER A 91 1.71 30.18 14.78
C SER A 91 1.57 31.57 15.41
N TYR A 92 0.58 31.78 16.28
CA TYR A 92 0.29 33.09 16.87
C TYR A 92 0.81 33.28 18.31
N VAL A 93 1.52 32.30 18.91
CA VAL A 93 2.09 32.44 20.27
C VAL A 93 3.01 33.65 20.39
N VAL A 94 3.88 33.85 19.39
CA VAL A 94 4.84 34.98 19.40
C VAL A 94 4.11 36.32 19.31
N PHE A 95 3.07 36.39 18.47
CA PHE A 95 2.25 37.59 18.36
C PHE A 95 1.49 37.89 19.65
N ALA A 96 0.93 36.86 20.30
CA ALA A 96 0.27 37.01 21.60
C ALA A 96 1.24 37.51 22.68
N LEU A 97 2.46 36.96 22.75
CA LEU A 97 3.52 37.44 23.66
C LEU A 97 3.87 38.90 23.41
N LEU A 98 4.03 39.28 22.14
CA LEU A 98 4.37 40.66 21.77
C LEU A 98 3.26 41.64 22.18
N MET A 99 1.99 41.28 21.95
CA MET A 99 0.84 42.08 22.40
C MET A 99 0.79 42.23 23.92
N THR A 100 1.11 41.18 24.68
CA THR A 100 1.16 41.27 26.15
C THR A 100 2.27 42.18 26.65
N LEU A 101 3.44 42.19 25.99
CA LEU A 101 4.52 43.11 26.32
C LEU A 101 4.16 44.56 26.02
N VAL A 102 3.51 44.83 24.88
CA VAL A 102 3.06 46.18 24.53
C VAL A 102 1.99 46.67 25.50
N ALA A 103 0.99 45.83 25.83
CA ALA A 103 -0.05 46.18 26.78
C ALA A 103 0.51 46.49 28.17
N THR A 104 1.45 45.69 28.67
CA THR A 104 2.10 45.93 29.96
C THR A 104 2.93 47.20 29.96
N ALA A 105 3.65 47.50 28.87
CA ALA A 105 4.39 48.75 28.73
C ALA A 105 3.45 49.97 28.77
N ILE A 106 2.31 49.93 28.07
CA ILE A 106 1.31 51.00 28.07
C ILE A 106 0.71 51.20 29.47
N ILE A 107 0.38 50.13 30.17
CA ILE A 107 -0.17 50.22 31.54
C ILE A 107 0.87 50.84 32.48
N LEU A 108 2.14 50.43 32.36
CA LEU A 108 3.22 50.99 33.16
C LEU A 108 3.43 52.48 32.87
N THR A 109 3.46 52.89 31.61
CA THR A 109 3.63 54.31 31.26
C THR A 109 2.46 55.16 31.75
N LEU A 110 1.21 54.69 31.59
CA LEU A 110 0.04 55.38 32.11
C LEU A 110 0.05 55.49 33.63
N LYS A 111 0.42 54.41 34.33
CA LYS A 111 0.53 54.41 35.80
C LYS A 111 1.63 55.36 36.27
N TYR A 112 2.79 55.36 35.61
CA TYR A 112 3.91 56.24 35.96
C TYR A 112 3.59 57.71 35.67
N PHE A 113 2.91 57.98 34.56
CA PHE A 113 2.44 59.31 34.21
C PHE A 113 1.43 59.85 35.23
N TYR A 114 0.45 59.04 35.65
CA TYR A 114 -0.52 59.38 36.68
C TYR A 114 0.08 59.52 38.10
N LEU A 115 1.28 58.99 38.33
CA LEU A 115 1.95 59.10 39.63
C LEU A 115 2.86 60.35 39.70
N ILE A 116 3.23 60.91 38.55
CA ILE A 116 4.09 62.11 38.42
C ILE A 116 3.27 63.39 38.30
N PHE A 117 2.06 63.32 37.73
CA PHE A 117 1.10 64.42 37.62
C PHE A 117 -0.04 64.27 38.62
#